data_AF-A0A2A7SD36-F1
#
_entry.id   AF-A0A2A7SD36-F1
#
_cell.length_a   1.000
_cell.length_b   1.000
_cell.length_c   1.000
_cell.angle_alpha   90.00
_cell.angle_beta   90.00
_cell.angle_gamma   90.00
#
_symmetry.space_group_name_H-M   'P 1'
#
loop_
_entity.id
_entity.type
_entity.pdbx_description
1 polymer ?
#
loop_
_entity_poly.entity_id
_entity_poly.type
_entity_poly.pdbx_seq_one_letter_code
_entity_poly.pdbx_strand_id
1 'polypeptide(L)'
;MTSAPFRRLLAALTCAGALLPAGIVLGSTPPAGYASAPRAIDFVVAVASRDLAQARADRRHGLNYADDETEARLAAAIREWLTDGNDVSLHLAPADRMSLFALYWSAQQMPANSNCFQDPDDDGCAQELAHWMGAVRDDAPAFLAAYHRAERSLNLPSLPAPANRLQTGSP
;
A
#
# COMPACT_ATOMS: atom_id res chain seq x y z
N MET A 1 -69.20 -29.84 -29.50
CA MET A 1 -69.26 -28.89 -28.36
C MET A 1 -68.94 -29.74 -27.13
N THR A 2 -67.75 -29.73 -26.54
CA THR A 2 -67.01 -28.59 -25.95
C THR A 2 -65.51 -28.98 -25.83
N SER A 3 -64.60 -28.01 -26.01
CA SER A 3 -63.14 -28.09 -25.79
C SER A 3 -62.78 -28.51 -24.34
N ALA A 4 -61.57 -28.94 -23.95
CA ALA A 4 -60.23 -28.63 -24.42
C ALA A 4 -59.18 -29.65 -23.88
N PRO A 5 -57.92 -29.64 -24.39
CA PRO A 5 -56.92 -30.69 -24.19
C PRO A 5 -55.76 -30.27 -23.27
N PHE A 6 -55.08 -31.23 -22.61
CA PHE A 6 -53.69 -31.05 -22.20
C PHE A 6 -52.87 -32.33 -22.43
N ARG A 7 -52.01 -32.25 -23.45
CA ARG A 7 -50.95 -33.20 -23.83
C ARG A 7 -49.64 -32.74 -23.20
N ARG A 8 -48.83 -33.69 -22.73
CA ARG A 8 -47.33 -33.78 -22.70
C ARG A 8 -46.99 -34.84 -21.64
N LEU A 9 -46.66 -36.11 -21.91
CA LEU A 9 -45.78 -36.78 -22.88
C LEU A 9 -44.30 -36.40 -22.77
N LEU A 10 -43.48 -37.47 -22.63
CA LEU A 10 -42.01 -37.65 -22.71
C LEU A 10 -41.34 -37.78 -21.33
N ALA A 11 -40.95 -38.96 -20.84
CA ALA A 11 -40.29 -40.13 -21.42
C ALA A 11 -38.90 -39.83 -22.02
N ALA A 12 -37.86 -40.32 -21.34
CA ALA A 12 -36.67 -41.01 -21.84
C ALA A 12 -35.54 -40.86 -20.80
N LEU A 13 -35.25 -41.92 -20.05
CA LEU A 13 -34.22 -42.92 -20.34
C LEU A 13 -32.79 -42.40 -20.21
N THR A 14 -32.22 -42.80 -19.08
CA THR A 14 -30.82 -43.07 -18.80
C THR A 14 -30.04 -43.68 -19.97
N CYS A 15 -28.84 -43.16 -20.21
CA CYS A 15 -27.67 -43.97 -20.57
C CYS A 15 -26.40 -43.31 -20.01
N ALA A 16 -25.61 -44.12 -19.30
CA ALA A 16 -24.33 -43.78 -18.73
C ALA A 16 -23.27 -43.54 -19.82
N GLY A 17 -22.43 -42.55 -19.59
CA GLY A 17 -21.23 -42.28 -20.39
C GLY A 17 -20.30 -41.38 -19.59
N ALA A 18 -19.38 -41.99 -18.86
CA ALA A 18 -18.33 -41.30 -18.12
C ALA A 18 -17.36 -40.65 -19.11
N LEU A 19 -17.20 -39.34 -19.05
CA LEU A 19 -16.03 -38.58 -19.52
C LEU A 19 -16.05 -37.24 -18.76
N LEU A 20 -15.21 -37.16 -17.73
CA LEU A 20 -14.95 -35.94 -16.94
C LEU A 20 -14.29 -34.89 -17.83
N PRO A 21 -14.89 -33.70 -18.07
CA PRO A 21 -14.11 -32.56 -18.49
C PRO A 21 -13.42 -31.96 -17.26
N ALA A 22 -12.10 -32.10 -17.30
CA ALA A 22 -11.04 -31.34 -16.64
C ALA A 22 -11.47 -30.12 -15.81
N GLY A 23 -10.88 -30.06 -14.62
CA GLY A 23 -11.15 -29.10 -13.57
C GLY A 23 -11.25 -27.65 -14.04
N ILE A 24 -12.29 -26.99 -13.55
CA ILE A 24 -12.26 -25.56 -13.30
C ILE A 24 -11.09 -25.34 -12.33
N VAL A 25 -9.95 -24.91 -12.86
CA VAL A 25 -8.95 -24.23 -12.04
C VAL A 25 -9.59 -22.91 -11.67
N LEU A 26 -10.35 -22.90 -10.57
CA LEU A 26 -10.52 -21.70 -9.77
C LEU A 26 -9.09 -21.29 -9.45
N GLY A 27 -8.58 -20.29 -10.17
CA GLY A 27 -7.37 -19.60 -9.78
C GLY A 27 -7.65 -19.02 -8.42
N SER A 28 -7.32 -19.78 -7.38
CA SER A 28 -7.17 -19.25 -6.04
C SER A 28 -5.98 -18.32 -6.13
N THR A 29 -6.26 -17.05 -6.41
CA THR A 29 -5.31 -15.97 -6.11
C THR A 29 -4.85 -16.25 -4.68
N PRO A 30 -3.54 -16.40 -4.42
CA PRO A 30 -3.10 -16.56 -3.05
C PRO A 30 -3.69 -15.39 -2.26
N PRO A 31 -4.19 -15.59 -1.02
CA PRO A 31 -4.29 -14.46 -0.13
C PRO A 31 -2.88 -13.93 0.01
N ALA A 32 -2.56 -12.86 -0.72
CA ALA A 32 -1.30 -12.16 -0.54
C ALA A 32 -1.38 -11.64 0.89
N GLY A 33 -0.63 -12.27 1.79
CA GLY A 33 -0.71 -11.98 3.23
C GLY A 33 -0.40 -10.53 3.57
N TYR A 34 0.13 -9.77 2.61
CA TYR A 34 0.58 -8.40 2.74
C TYR A 34 0.31 -7.56 1.48
N ALA A 35 0.34 -6.25 1.63
CA ALA A 35 0.09 -5.31 0.53
C ALA A 35 1.12 -5.43 -0.60
N SER A 36 0.67 -5.24 -1.83
CA SER A 36 1.56 -5.14 -2.99
C SER A 36 2.31 -3.82 -3.00
N ALA A 37 3.47 -3.77 -3.68
CA ALA A 37 4.24 -2.53 -3.82
C ALA A 37 3.42 -1.35 -4.40
N PRO A 38 2.62 -1.50 -5.48
CA PRO A 38 1.77 -0.40 -5.96
C PRO A 38 0.78 0.09 -4.91
N ARG A 39 0.16 -0.82 -4.15
CA ARG A 39 -0.79 -0.46 -3.09
C ARG A 39 -0.13 0.30 -1.94
N ALA A 40 1.08 -0.11 -1.55
CA ALA A 40 1.86 0.61 -0.56
C ALA A 40 2.30 1.99 -1.06
N ILE A 41 2.65 2.14 -2.34
CA ILE A 41 2.96 3.43 -2.96
C ILE A 41 1.74 4.36 -2.93
N ASP A 42 0.57 3.89 -3.34
CA ASP A 42 -0.65 4.71 -3.32
C ASP A 42 -1.03 5.15 -1.91
N PHE A 43 -0.81 4.31 -0.90
CA PHE A 43 -0.98 4.69 0.51
C PHE A 43 -0.02 5.81 0.92
N VAL A 44 1.28 5.70 0.59
CA VAL A 44 2.27 6.75 0.89
C VAL A 44 1.89 8.06 0.22
N VAL A 45 1.42 8.01 -1.04
CA VAL A 45 0.91 9.19 -1.76
C VAL A 45 -0.27 9.80 -1.02
N ALA A 46 -1.25 9.00 -0.59
CA ALA A 46 -2.42 9.51 0.11
C ALA A 46 -2.05 10.22 1.43
N VAL A 47 -1.15 9.62 2.23
CA VAL A 47 -0.67 10.21 3.48
C VAL A 47 0.12 11.50 3.21
N ALA A 48 1.03 11.50 2.24
CA ALA A 48 1.86 12.67 1.93
C ALA A 48 1.05 13.82 1.33
N SER A 49 0.05 13.54 0.47
CA SER A 49 -0.86 14.57 -0.04
C SER A 49 -1.69 15.19 1.07
N ARG A 50 -2.15 14.39 2.04
CA ARG A 50 -2.86 14.88 3.21
C ARG A 50 -1.96 15.75 4.09
N ASP A 51 -0.73 15.32 4.34
CA ASP A 51 0.25 16.08 5.12
C ASP A 51 0.56 17.43 4.46
N LEU A 52 0.69 17.47 3.12
CA LEU A 52 0.80 18.71 2.36
C LEU A 52 -0.45 19.59 2.54
N ALA A 53 -1.66 19.03 2.46
CA ALA A 53 -2.88 19.79 2.69
C ALA A 53 -2.96 20.38 4.12
N GLN A 54 -2.46 19.66 5.14
CA GLN A 54 -2.33 20.21 6.49
C GLN A 54 -1.30 21.34 6.55
N ALA A 55 -0.15 21.18 5.90
CA ALA A 55 0.88 22.21 5.82
C ALA A 55 0.33 23.49 5.17
N ARG A 56 -0.44 23.38 4.08
CA ARG A 56 -1.09 24.52 3.42
C ARG A 56 -2.20 25.18 4.23
N ALA A 57 -2.73 24.49 5.22
CA ALA A 57 -3.71 25.02 6.16
C ALA A 57 -3.09 25.58 7.45
N ASP A 58 -1.75 25.73 7.50
CA ASP A 58 -0.98 26.10 8.70
C ASP A 58 -1.28 25.19 9.90
N ARG A 59 -1.57 23.90 9.63
CA ARG A 59 -1.81 22.88 10.64
C ARG A 59 -0.57 22.02 10.84
N ARG A 60 -0.61 21.19 11.89
CA ARG A 60 0.44 20.22 12.17
C ARG A 60 0.62 19.27 10.97
N HIS A 61 1.86 19.17 10.52
CA HIS A 61 2.33 18.34 9.42
C HIS A 61 3.72 17.77 9.77
N GLY A 62 4.17 16.76 9.05
CA GLY A 62 5.38 15.99 9.35
C GLY A 62 6.51 16.14 8.34
N LEU A 63 6.22 16.52 7.09
CA LEU A 63 7.21 16.67 6.02
C LEU A 63 7.41 18.14 5.66
N ASN A 64 8.63 18.51 5.24
CA ASN A 64 8.89 19.87 4.80
C ASN A 64 8.70 19.98 3.28
N TYR A 65 7.85 20.91 2.86
CA TYR A 65 7.50 21.12 1.45
C TYR A 65 8.04 22.44 0.92
N ALA A 66 8.42 22.46 -0.36
CA ALA A 66 8.63 23.72 -1.07
C ALA A 66 7.34 24.55 -1.12
N ASP A 67 7.44 25.87 -1.12
CA ASP A 67 6.27 26.78 -1.10
C ASP A 67 5.34 26.57 -2.31
N ASP A 68 5.90 26.19 -3.46
CA ASP A 68 5.19 25.93 -4.71
C ASP A 68 4.84 24.44 -4.93
N GLU A 69 5.00 23.59 -3.91
CA GLU A 69 4.62 22.18 -3.97
C GLU A 69 3.11 22.00 -4.08
N THR A 70 2.68 21.08 -4.94
CA THR A 70 1.27 20.76 -5.15
C THR A 70 1.04 19.27 -4.93
N GLU A 71 -0.17 18.89 -4.55
CA GLU A 71 -0.52 17.48 -4.35
C GLU A 71 -0.24 16.63 -5.59
N ALA A 72 -0.55 17.14 -6.79
CA ALA A 72 -0.31 16.43 -8.05
C ALA A 72 1.19 16.22 -8.32
N ARG A 73 2.01 17.26 -8.11
CA ARG A 73 3.47 17.18 -8.32
C ARG A 73 4.11 16.24 -7.30
N LEU A 74 3.75 16.37 -6.03
CA LEU A 74 4.20 15.50 -4.95
C LEU A 74 3.82 14.03 -5.21
N ALA A 75 2.56 13.78 -5.57
CA ALA A 75 2.06 12.43 -5.84
C ALA A 75 2.78 11.77 -7.02
N ALA A 76 3.07 12.52 -8.09
CA ALA A 76 3.84 12.01 -9.22
C ALA A 76 5.29 11.70 -8.82
N ALA A 77 5.95 12.63 -8.13
CA ALA A 77 7.33 12.48 -7.69
C ALA A 77 7.52 11.28 -6.74
N ILE A 78 6.61 11.07 -5.78
CA ILE A 78 6.66 9.92 -4.88
C ILE A 78 6.52 8.60 -5.64
N ARG A 79 5.59 8.52 -6.61
CA ARG A 79 5.40 7.32 -7.42
C ARG A 79 6.63 6.99 -8.26
N GLU A 80 7.17 7.99 -8.92
CA GLU A 80 8.37 7.85 -9.75
C GLU A 80 9.57 7.41 -8.91
N TRP A 81 9.77 8.05 -7.75
CA TRP A 81 10.84 7.72 -6.84
C TRP A 81 10.73 6.30 -6.27
N LEU A 82 9.58 5.90 -5.73
CA LEU A 82 9.43 4.55 -5.14
C LEU A 82 9.39 3.43 -6.17
N THR A 83 9.06 3.72 -7.44
CA THR A 83 9.02 2.73 -8.52
C THR A 83 10.39 2.58 -9.18
N ASP A 84 10.99 3.69 -9.60
CA ASP A 84 12.15 3.70 -10.49
C ASP A 84 13.41 4.26 -9.84
N GLY A 85 13.30 4.80 -8.62
CA GLY A 85 14.41 5.44 -7.91
C GLY A 85 14.75 6.85 -8.40
N ASN A 86 13.96 7.42 -9.33
CA ASN A 86 14.18 8.78 -9.81
C ASN A 86 13.70 9.80 -8.77
N ASP A 87 14.63 10.51 -8.13
CA ASP A 87 14.36 11.52 -7.10
C ASP A 87 14.43 12.97 -7.64
N VAL A 88 14.64 13.17 -8.94
CA VAL A 88 14.85 14.51 -9.55
C VAL A 88 13.69 15.46 -9.25
N SER A 89 12.45 14.96 -9.28
CA SER A 89 11.25 15.76 -9.02
C SER A 89 10.83 15.76 -7.55
N LEU A 90 11.52 14.98 -6.69
CA LEU A 90 11.16 14.80 -5.29
C LEU A 90 11.92 15.80 -4.40
N HIS A 91 11.36 17.00 -4.31
CA HIS A 91 11.91 18.09 -3.51
C HIS A 91 11.61 17.94 -2.01
N LEU A 92 12.14 16.88 -1.40
CA LEU A 92 12.06 16.62 0.04
C LEU A 92 13.46 16.55 0.65
N ALA A 93 13.58 16.98 1.90
CA ALA A 93 14.82 16.84 2.65
C ALA A 93 15.22 15.35 2.78
N PRO A 94 16.52 15.01 2.91
CA PRO A 94 16.94 13.62 3.05
C PRO A 94 16.25 12.88 4.21
N ALA A 95 16.01 13.56 5.34
CA ALA A 95 15.29 12.99 6.48
C ALA A 95 13.82 12.67 6.15
N ASP A 96 13.16 13.51 5.34
CA ASP A 96 11.78 13.31 4.92
C ASP A 96 11.66 12.12 3.95
N ARG A 97 12.67 11.90 3.09
CA ARG A 97 12.76 10.68 2.26
C ARG A 97 12.90 9.42 3.11
N MET A 98 13.68 9.47 4.19
CA MET A 98 13.75 8.35 5.15
C MET A 98 12.37 8.07 5.78
N SER A 99 11.63 9.12 6.18
CA SER A 99 10.27 8.99 6.72
C SER A 99 9.31 8.37 5.70
N LEU A 100 9.34 8.80 4.44
CA LEU A 100 8.53 8.20 3.37
C LEU A 100 8.87 6.74 3.12
N PHE A 101 10.15 6.37 3.14
CA PHE A 101 10.55 4.98 2.97
C PHE A 101 10.11 4.11 4.16
N ALA A 102 10.20 4.62 5.39
CA ALA A 102 9.67 3.93 6.58
C ALA A 102 8.15 3.70 6.48
N LEU A 103 7.42 4.69 5.99
CA LEU A 103 5.97 4.57 5.72
C LEU A 103 5.68 3.54 4.64
N TYR A 104 6.43 3.57 3.53
CA TYR A 104 6.31 2.61 2.44
C TYR A 104 6.57 1.16 2.88
N TRP A 105 7.64 0.94 3.65
CA TRP A 105 7.95 -0.38 4.18
C TRP A 105 6.87 -0.86 5.15
N SER A 106 6.39 0.02 6.03
CA SER A 106 5.31 -0.28 6.99
C SER A 106 4.02 -0.67 6.26
N ALA A 107 3.65 0.06 5.21
CA ALA A 107 2.50 -0.25 4.38
C ALA A 107 2.64 -1.61 3.69
N GLN A 108 3.84 -1.99 3.24
CA GLN A 108 4.09 -3.33 2.70
C GLN A 108 3.97 -4.45 3.73
N GLN A 109 4.03 -4.16 5.03
CA GLN A 109 3.80 -5.17 6.07
C GLN A 109 2.33 -5.27 6.50
N MET A 110 1.47 -4.36 6.03
CA MET A 110 0.05 -4.43 6.35
C MET A 110 -0.63 -5.55 5.54
N PRO A 111 -1.64 -6.24 6.10
CA PRO A 111 -2.49 -7.17 5.36
C PRO A 111 -3.09 -6.50 4.13
N ALA A 112 -3.18 -7.21 3.02
CA ALA A 112 -3.68 -6.65 1.77
C ALA A 112 -5.13 -6.10 1.88
N ASN A 113 -5.91 -6.58 2.84
CA ASN A 113 -7.28 -6.15 3.14
C ASN A 113 -7.37 -5.13 4.29
N SER A 114 -6.26 -4.52 4.69
CA SER A 114 -6.25 -3.44 5.68
C SER A 114 -7.17 -2.28 5.29
N ASN A 115 -7.86 -1.73 6.28
CA ASN A 115 -8.66 -0.52 6.11
C ASN A 115 -7.81 0.69 5.72
N CYS A 116 -6.51 0.71 6.04
CA CYS A 116 -5.59 1.79 5.65
C CYS A 116 -5.58 2.06 4.15
N PHE A 117 -5.83 1.04 3.33
CA PHE A 117 -5.83 1.18 1.87
C PHE A 117 -7.16 1.69 1.31
N GLN A 118 -8.20 1.78 2.13
CA GLN A 118 -9.50 2.34 1.76
C GLN A 118 -9.64 3.76 2.29
N ASP A 119 -9.32 3.94 3.57
CA ASP A 119 -9.35 5.22 4.25
C ASP A 119 -8.16 5.32 5.23
N PRO A 120 -7.16 6.18 4.94
CA PRO A 120 -6.03 6.39 5.85
C PRO A 120 -6.44 7.08 7.17
N ASP A 121 -7.67 7.62 7.26
CA ASP A 121 -8.21 8.28 8.45
C ASP A 121 -9.07 7.35 9.32
N ASP A 122 -9.25 6.09 8.92
CA ASP A 122 -9.92 5.08 9.74
C ASP A 122 -9.16 4.84 11.05
N ASP A 123 -9.87 4.77 12.17
CA ASP A 123 -9.25 4.53 13.48
C ASP A 123 -8.49 3.18 13.51
N GLY A 124 -8.99 2.18 12.77
CA GLY A 124 -8.32 0.89 12.58
C GLY A 124 -7.01 1.03 11.81
N CYS A 125 -6.93 1.98 10.87
CA CYS A 125 -5.68 2.25 10.16
C CYS A 125 -4.61 2.82 11.09
N ALA A 126 -4.96 3.80 11.93
CA ALA A 126 -3.99 4.43 12.82
C ALA A 126 -3.31 3.41 13.74
N GLN A 127 -4.06 2.45 14.28
CA GLN A 127 -3.51 1.40 15.15
C GLN A 127 -2.59 0.43 14.39
N GLU A 128 -2.99 0.00 13.20
CA GLU A 128 -2.20 -0.91 12.37
C GLU A 128 -0.91 -0.25 11.86
N LEU A 129 -1.00 1.00 11.40
CA LEU A 129 0.17 1.79 11.03
C LEU A 129 1.10 2.00 12.23
N ALA A 130 0.55 2.31 13.41
CA ALA A 130 1.35 2.51 14.61
C ALA A 130 2.13 1.24 15.01
N HIS A 131 1.55 0.06 14.82
CA HIS A 131 2.20 -1.23 15.04
C HIS A 131 3.44 -1.38 14.14
N TRP A 132 3.28 -1.22 12.82
CA TRP A 132 4.39 -1.38 11.87
C TRP A 132 5.44 -0.28 11.96
N MET A 133 5.02 0.97 12.20
CA MET A 133 5.95 2.05 12.50
C MET A 133 6.69 1.84 13.82
N GLY A 134 6.12 1.06 14.76
CA GLY A 134 6.82 0.57 15.95
C GLY A 134 8.00 -0.32 15.59
N ALA A 135 7.79 -1.27 14.68
CA ALA A 135 8.88 -2.13 14.19
C ALA A 135 10.00 -1.33 13.51
N VAL A 136 9.68 -0.24 12.80
CA VAL A 136 10.69 0.68 12.26
C VAL A 136 11.47 1.38 13.39
N ARG A 137 10.78 1.89 14.42
CA ARG A 137 11.39 2.51 15.61
C ARG A 137 12.29 1.58 16.40
N ASP A 138 11.90 0.31 16.48
CA ASP A 138 12.63 -0.73 17.19
C ASP A 138 13.72 -1.40 16.34
N ASP A 139 14.09 -0.79 15.20
CA ASP A 139 15.15 -1.27 14.32
C ASP A 139 14.95 -2.73 13.88
N ALA A 140 13.71 -3.10 13.54
CA ALA A 140 13.38 -4.46 13.12
C ALA A 140 14.36 -4.94 12.03
N PRO A 141 14.99 -6.13 12.19
CA PRO A 141 16.00 -6.60 11.24
C PRO A 141 15.52 -6.63 9.78
N ALA A 142 14.22 -6.90 9.57
CA ALA A 142 13.61 -6.88 8.24
C ALA A 142 13.54 -5.47 7.64
N PHE A 143 13.27 -4.45 8.45
CA PHE A 143 13.30 -3.04 8.02
C PHE A 143 14.71 -2.61 7.68
N LEU A 144 15.69 -2.85 8.57
CA LEU A 144 17.09 -2.48 8.32
C LEU A 144 17.63 -3.13 7.04
N ALA A 145 17.34 -4.42 6.83
CA ALA A 145 17.73 -5.12 5.62
C ALA A 145 17.05 -4.54 4.36
N ALA A 146 15.78 -4.13 4.44
CA ALA A 146 15.10 -3.46 3.33
C ALA A 146 15.68 -2.07 3.04
N TYR A 147 15.98 -1.29 4.09
CA TYR A 147 16.57 0.03 3.99
C TYR A 147 17.93 -0.02 3.30
N HIS A 148 18.83 -0.87 3.77
CA HIS A 148 20.17 -1.00 3.16
C HIS A 148 20.14 -1.47 1.71
N ARG A 149 19.14 -2.28 1.32
CA ARG A 149 18.94 -2.66 -0.09
C ARG A 149 18.50 -1.47 -0.94
N ALA A 150 17.63 -0.63 -0.39
CA ALA A 150 17.08 0.54 -1.08
C ALA A 150 18.01 1.77 -1.03
N GLU A 151 18.99 1.81 -0.13
CA GLU A 151 19.80 2.99 0.17
C GLU A 151 20.39 3.64 -1.08
N ARG A 152 21.04 2.83 -1.92
CA ARG A 152 21.66 3.30 -3.16
C ARG A 152 20.65 3.58 -4.28
N SER A 153 19.62 2.74 -4.43
CA SER A 153 18.66 2.87 -5.54
C SER A 153 17.69 4.04 -5.36
N LEU A 154 17.39 4.39 -4.10
CA LEU A 154 16.45 5.46 -3.76
C LEU A 154 17.15 6.72 -3.22
N ASN A 155 18.49 6.78 -3.27
CA ASN A 155 19.27 7.90 -2.75
C ASN A 155 18.86 8.27 -1.29
N LEU A 156 18.70 7.26 -0.45
CA LEU A 156 18.35 7.44 0.96
C LEU A 156 19.60 7.85 1.75
N PRO A 157 19.43 8.67 2.80
CA PRO A 157 20.53 8.95 3.71
C PRO A 157 20.96 7.68 4.44
N SER A 158 22.23 7.57 4.83
CA SER A 158 22.66 6.47 5.69
C SER A 158 21.98 6.56 7.05
N LEU A 159 21.54 5.41 7.56
CA LEU A 159 20.91 5.35 8.87
C LEU A 159 21.87 5.85 9.97
N PRO A 160 21.50 6.84 10.79
CA PRO A 160 22.31 7.24 11.94
C PRO A 160 22.45 6.08 12.93
N ALA A 161 23.31 6.21 13.95
CA ALA A 161 23.42 5.21 15.00
C ALA A 161 22.04 4.93 15.66
N PRO A 162 21.78 3.71 16.18
CA PRO A 162 20.46 3.26 16.65
C PRO A 162 19.75 4.27 17.58
N ALA A 163 20.48 4.92 18.47
CA ALA A 163 19.92 5.89 19.41
C ALA A 163 19.24 7.12 18.76
N ASN A 164 19.53 7.46 17.50
CA ASN A 164 19.13 8.74 16.89
C ASN A 164 18.19 8.60 15.68
N ARG A 165 17.74 7.39 15.35
CA ARG A 165 17.22 7.09 14.01
C ARG A 165 15.80 7.59 13.72
N LEU A 166 14.97 7.75 14.76
CA LEU A 166 13.58 8.24 14.64
C LEU A 166 13.19 9.26 15.72
N GLN A 167 14.18 9.82 16.42
CA GLN A 167 13.96 10.91 17.41
C GLN A 167 13.96 12.30 16.77
N THR A 168 14.31 12.42 15.49
CA THR A 168 14.35 13.70 14.76
C THR A 168 13.03 14.00 14.07
N GLY A 169 11.94 14.00 14.84
CA GLY A 169 10.78 14.84 14.57
C GLY A 169 10.76 15.87 15.69
N SER A 170 11.29 17.06 15.44
CA SER A 170 11.32 18.14 16.45
C SER A 170 9.91 18.72 16.69
N PRO A 171 9.68 19.29 17.88
CA PRO A 171 8.36 19.55 18.50
C PRO A 171 7.44 20.54 17.78
#